data_AF-A0AAV2T9Y3-F1
#
_entry.id   AF-A0AAV2T9Y3-F1
#
_cell.length_a   1.000
_cell.length_b   1.000
_cell.length_c   1.000
_cell.angle_alpha   90.00
_cell.angle_beta   90.00
_cell.angle_gamma   90.00
#
_symmetry.space_group_name_H-M   'P 1'
#
loop_
_entity.id
_entity.type
_entity.pdbx_description
1 polymer ?
#
loop_
_entity_poly.entity_id
_entity_poly.type
_entity_poly.pdbx_seq_one_letter_code
_entity_poly.pdbx_strand_id
1 'polypeptide(L)'
;MHHFVFLFLIGLTATSPLGDEVNGRICERCKRAFSVLFTLITSQAPKTLIDAAIRAECREASILQPVCVAALKKLVDYIQSHLHESDAPTVCKKIHIC
;
A
#
# COMPACT_ATOMS: atom_id res chain seq x y z
N MET A 1 26.17 13.89 13.25
CA MET A 1 25.97 13.24 14.56
C MET A 1 24.67 13.77 15.14
N HIS A 2 23.74 12.84 15.38
CA HIS A 2 22.61 12.84 16.33
C HIS A 2 22.03 14.18 16.81
N HIS A 3 20.75 14.42 16.53
CA HIS A 3 19.70 14.75 17.52
C HIS A 3 18.42 15.24 16.83
N PHE A 4 17.57 14.34 16.32
CA PHE A 4 16.16 14.66 16.05
C PHE A 4 15.31 13.40 16.26
N VAL A 5 15.25 12.95 17.51
CA VAL A 5 14.21 12.06 18.00
C VAL A 5 13.77 12.60 19.35
N PHE A 6 12.47 12.57 19.62
CA PHE A 6 11.78 12.90 20.87
C PHE A 6 11.45 14.38 21.12
N LEU A 7 10.42 14.87 20.41
CA LEU A 7 9.34 15.62 21.04
C LEU A 7 8.01 15.04 20.55
N PHE A 8 7.73 13.83 21.06
CA PHE A 8 6.39 13.28 21.20
C PHE A 8 5.72 13.98 22.40
N LEU A 9 4.40 14.19 22.34
CA LEU A 9 3.50 14.47 23.47
C LEU A 9 3.44 15.93 24.00
N ILE A 10 2.74 16.84 23.30
CA ILE A 10 1.62 17.63 23.89
C ILE A 10 0.66 17.96 22.73
N GLY A 11 -0.63 17.72 22.94
CA GLY A 11 -1.67 17.70 21.92
C GLY A 11 -1.84 18.98 21.10
N LEU A 12 -1.67 18.84 19.79
CA LEU A 12 -2.42 19.61 18.80
C LEU A 12 -3.03 18.61 17.82
N THR A 13 -4.32 18.38 17.98
CA THR A 13 -5.24 17.94 16.92
C THR A 13 -5.23 19.01 15.83
N ALA A 14 -4.19 19.00 15.02
CA ALA A 14 -4.12 19.71 13.78
C ALA A 14 -3.79 18.65 12.73
N THR A 15 -4.80 17.85 12.39
CA THR A 15 -4.82 17.20 11.08
C THR A 15 -4.79 18.33 10.07
N SER A 16 -3.58 18.69 9.64
CA SER A 16 -3.41 19.58 8.50
C SER A 16 -4.28 19.02 7.37
N PRO A 17 -5.09 19.84 6.67
CA PRO A 17 -5.91 19.37 5.56
C PRO A 17 -5.07 18.64 4.49
N LEU A 18 -3.78 18.99 4.40
CA LEU A 18 -2.77 18.33 3.57
C LEU A 18 -2.47 16.88 3.99
N GLY A 19 -2.51 16.57 5.29
CA GLY A 19 -2.24 15.23 5.82
C GLY A 19 -3.38 14.24 5.55
N ASP A 20 -4.63 14.69 5.73
CA ASP A 20 -5.82 13.90 5.38
C ASP A 20 -5.94 13.67 3.87
N GLU A 21 -5.64 14.67 3.03
CA GLU A 21 -5.68 14.52 1.58
C GLU A 21 -4.61 13.53 1.06
N VAL A 22 -3.41 13.58 1.64
CA VAL A 22 -2.32 12.67 1.29
C VAL A 22 -2.63 11.25 1.76
N ASN A 23 -3.11 11.08 2.99
CA ASN A 23 -3.53 9.78 3.51
C ASN A 23 -4.69 9.20 2.69
N GLY A 24 -5.66 10.04 2.30
CA GLY A 24 -6.74 9.65 1.39
C GLY A 24 -6.23 9.15 0.04
N ARG A 25 -5.29 9.87 -0.60
CA ARG A 25 -4.68 9.45 -1.87
C ARG A 25 -3.89 8.15 -1.75
N ILE A 26 -3.14 7.97 -0.66
CA ILE A 26 -2.38 6.75 -0.39
C ILE A 26 -3.33 5.56 -0.17
N CYS A 27 -4.40 5.77 0.60
CA CYS A 27 -5.44 4.78 0.85
C CYS A 27 -6.16 4.35 -0.46
N GLU A 28 -6.52 5.30 -1.33
CA GLU A 28 -7.13 4.98 -2.63
C GLU A 28 -6.17 4.22 -3.56
N ARG A 29 -4.87 4.57 -3.57
CA ARG A 29 -3.86 3.78 -4.30
C ARG A 29 -3.76 2.36 -3.76
N CYS A 30 -3.82 2.17 -2.43
CA CYS A 30 -3.84 0.83 -1.84
C CYS A 30 -5.04 0.01 -2.29
N LYS A 31 -6.26 0.58 -2.22
CA LYS A 31 -7.48 -0.13 -2.64
C LYS A 31 -7.42 -0.54 -4.11
N ARG A 32 -6.93 0.35 -4.97
CA ARG A 32 -6.75 0.07 -6.39
C ARG A 32 -5.73 -1.06 -6.62
N ALA A 33 -4.55 -0.96 -6.02
CA ALA A 33 -3.52 -1.98 -6.13
C ALA A 33 -4.01 -3.33 -5.61
N PHE A 34 -4.72 -3.35 -4.48
CA PHE A 34 -5.35 -4.55 -3.95
C PHE A 34 -6.33 -5.15 -4.94
N SER A 35 -7.26 -4.36 -5.49
CA SER A 35 -8.27 -4.88 -6.43
C SER A 35 -7.63 -5.51 -7.67
N VAL A 36 -6.61 -4.86 -8.25
CA VAL A 36 -5.88 -5.39 -9.42
C VAL A 36 -5.18 -6.69 -9.07
N LEU A 37 -4.43 -6.72 -7.97
CA LEU A 37 -3.68 -7.89 -7.55
C LEU A 37 -4.61 -9.05 -7.14
N PHE A 38 -5.69 -8.75 -6.42
CA PHE A 38 -6.70 -9.74 -6.04
C PHE A 38 -7.34 -10.40 -7.26
N THR A 39 -7.75 -9.62 -8.28
CA THR A 39 -8.29 -10.17 -9.53
C THR A 39 -7.26 -11.05 -10.25
N LEU A 40 -6.00 -10.62 -10.35
CA LEU A 40 -4.96 -11.41 -10.99
C LEU A 40 -4.69 -12.72 -10.24
N ILE A 41 -4.62 -12.68 -8.92
CA ILE A 41 -4.35 -13.86 -8.10
C ILE A 41 -5.55 -14.83 -8.15
N THR A 42 -6.77 -14.35 -7.98
CA THR A 42 -7.99 -15.18 -8.02
C THR A 42 -8.25 -15.78 -9.41
N SER A 43 -7.87 -15.07 -10.48
CA SER A 43 -7.91 -15.59 -11.86
C SER A 43 -6.76 -16.54 -12.20
N GLN A 44 -5.91 -16.88 -11.22
CA GLN A 44 -4.72 -17.73 -11.40
C GLN A 44 -3.77 -17.19 -12.50
N ALA A 45 -3.66 -15.86 -12.60
CA ALA A 45 -2.77 -15.24 -13.56
C ALA A 45 -1.31 -15.68 -13.31
N PRO A 46 -0.51 -15.84 -14.37
CA PRO A 46 0.89 -16.19 -14.23
C PRO A 46 1.65 -15.12 -13.43
N LYS A 47 2.66 -15.55 -12.67
CA LYS A 47 3.51 -14.67 -11.85
C LYS A 47 4.10 -13.50 -12.66
N THR A 48 4.38 -13.72 -13.94
CA THR A 48 4.88 -12.68 -14.86
C THR A 48 3.91 -11.51 -15.04
N LEU A 49 2.60 -11.77 -15.10
CA LEU A 49 1.56 -10.74 -15.17
C LEU A 49 1.40 -10.00 -13.85
N ILE A 50 1.48 -10.72 -12.72
CA ILE A 50 1.45 -10.12 -11.38
C ILE A 50 2.65 -9.18 -11.20
N ASP A 51 3.86 -9.63 -11.54
CA ASP A 51 5.06 -8.80 -11.48
C ASP A 51 5.01 -7.58 -12.41
N ALA A 52 4.40 -7.72 -13.59
CA ALA A 52 4.20 -6.60 -14.51
C ALA A 52 3.23 -5.55 -13.93
N ALA A 53 2.13 -5.98 -13.30
CA ALA A 53 1.19 -5.10 -12.62
C ALA A 53 1.85 -4.34 -11.47
N ILE A 54 2.64 -5.02 -10.63
CA ILE A 54 3.42 -4.39 -9.55
C ILE A 54 4.36 -3.31 -10.09
N ARG A 55 5.10 -3.62 -11.16
CA ARG A 55 6.02 -2.65 -11.78
C ARG A 55 5.29 -1.45 -12.38
N ALA A 56 4.12 -1.68 -12.99
CA ALA A 56 3.30 -0.61 -13.55
C ALA A 56 2.79 0.34 -12.45
N GLU A 57 2.25 -0.20 -11.35
CA GLU A 57 1.78 0.60 -10.21
C GLU A 57 2.92 1.40 -9.55
N CYS A 58 4.12 0.82 -9.48
CA CYS A 58 5.28 1.47 -8.88
C CYS A 58 6.09 2.38 -9.82
N ARG A 59 5.70 2.51 -11.09
CA ARG A 59 6.48 3.24 -12.10
C ARG A 59 6.67 4.71 -11.75
N GLU A 60 5.66 5.34 -11.16
CA GLU A 60 5.67 6.75 -10.79
C GLU A 60 6.42 7.03 -9.47
N ALA A 61 6.79 5.99 -8.71
CA ALA A 61 7.44 6.16 -7.41
C ALA A 61 8.91 6.63 -7.52
N SER A 62 9.47 6.73 -8.75
CA SER A 62 10.82 7.22 -9.01
C SER A 62 11.86 6.54 -8.10
N ILE A 63 12.57 7.30 -7.25
CA ILE A 63 13.55 6.78 -6.29
C ILE A 63 12.97 5.78 -5.28
N LEU A 64 11.66 5.82 -5.01
CA LEU A 64 10.96 4.93 -4.09
C LEU A 64 10.46 3.65 -4.78
N GLN A 65 10.69 3.49 -6.08
CA GLN A 65 10.26 2.31 -6.83
C GLN A 65 10.66 0.98 -6.17
N PRO A 66 11.89 0.78 -5.64
CA PRO A 66 12.26 -0.48 -4.98
C PRO A 66 11.41 -0.76 -3.73
N VAL A 67 11.13 0.28 -2.95
CA VAL A 67 10.31 0.19 -1.73
C VAL A 67 8.86 -0.11 -2.08
N CYS A 68 8.32 0.54 -3.11
CA CYS A 68 6.98 0.28 -3.61
C CYS A 68 6.83 -1.17 -4.09
N VAL A 69 7.79 -1.68 -4.88
CA VAL A 69 7.75 -3.06 -5.38
C VAL A 69 7.80 -4.05 -4.23
N ALA A 70 8.65 -3.82 -3.22
CA ALA A 70 8.72 -4.67 -2.04
C ALA A 70 7.40 -4.68 -1.24
N ALA A 71 6.76 -3.53 -1.09
CA ALA A 71 5.47 -3.42 -0.42
C ALA A 71 4.36 -4.17 -1.16
N LEU A 72 4.25 -4.00 -2.48
CA LEU A 72 3.24 -4.69 -3.29
C LEU A 72 3.49 -6.21 -3.38
N LYS A 73 4.74 -6.66 -3.34
CA LYS A 73 5.04 -8.10 -3.24
C LYS A 73 4.54 -8.69 -1.92
N LYS A 74 4.76 -8.02 -0.80
CA LYS A 74 4.18 -8.43 0.49
C LYS A 74 2.65 -8.46 0.45
N LEU A 75 2.04 -7.52 -0.27
CA LEU A 75 0.58 -7.50 -0.48
C LEU A 75 0.11 -8.73 -1.29
N VAL A 76 0.85 -9.13 -2.33
CA VAL A 76 0.56 -10.37 -3.07
C VAL A 76 0.65 -11.60 -2.17
N ASP A 77 1.72 -11.73 -1.39
CA ASP A 77 1.91 -12.87 -0.47
C ASP A 77 0.77 -12.92 0.58
N TYR A 78 0.35 -11.74 1.06
CA TYR A 78 -0.77 -11.61 1.97
C TYR A 78 -2.08 -12.07 1.33
N ILE A 79 -2.40 -11.58 0.13
CA ILE A 79 -3.61 -11.95 -0.60
C ILE A 79 -3.64 -13.46 -0.88
N GLN A 80 -2.51 -14.04 -1.31
CA GLN A 80 -2.42 -15.49 -1.56
C GLN A 80 -2.67 -16.31 -0.30
N SER A 81 -2.18 -15.84 0.85
CA SER A 81 -2.37 -16.51 2.14
C SER A 81 -3.77 -16.28 2.73
N HIS A 82 -4.45 -15.20 2.34
CA HIS A 82 -5.74 -14.77 2.87
C HIS A 82 -6.78 -14.57 1.76
N LEU A 83 -6.86 -15.49 0.80
CA LEU A 83 -7.79 -15.41 -0.35
C LEU A 83 -9.27 -15.29 0.05
N HIS A 84 -9.62 -15.64 1.29
CA HIS A 84 -10.96 -15.47 1.85
C HIS A 84 -11.28 -14.01 2.23
N GLU A 85 -10.26 -13.16 2.39
CA GLU A 85 -10.42 -11.72 2.63
C GLU A 85 -10.40 -10.97 1.29
N SER A 86 -11.59 -10.59 0.81
CA SER A 86 -11.78 -9.91 -0.49
C SER A 86 -11.98 -8.40 -0.37
N ASP A 87 -12.02 -7.87 0.85
CA ASP A 87 -12.38 -6.48 1.09
C ASP A 87 -11.14 -5.57 1.12
N ALA A 88 -10.93 -4.84 0.02
CA ALA A 88 -9.84 -3.88 -0.16
C ALA A 88 -9.70 -2.86 0.99
N PRO A 89 -10.77 -2.20 1.49
CA PRO A 89 -10.64 -1.27 2.61
C PRO A 89 -10.21 -1.96 3.92
N THR A 90 -10.67 -3.18 4.19
CA THR A 90 -10.23 -3.95 5.38
C THR A 90 -8.75 -4.31 5.29
N VAL A 91 -8.28 -4.81 4.14
CA VAL A 91 -6.88 -5.18 3.97
C VAL A 91 -5.97 -3.96 4.04
N CYS A 92 -6.32 -2.87 3.37
CA CYS A 92 -5.54 -1.63 3.42
C CYS A 92 -5.45 -1.03 4.83
N LYS A 93 -6.50 -1.17 5.65
CA LYS A 93 -6.46 -0.85 7.10
C LYS A 93 -5.54 -1.76 7.89
N LYS A 94 -5.59 -3.08 7.64
CA LYS A 94 -4.76 -4.06 8.34
C LYS A 94 -3.26 -3.86 8.09
N ILE A 95 -2.88 -3.37 6.91
CA ILE A 95 -1.49 -3.06 6.58
C ILE A 95 -1.09 -1.61 6.89
N HIS A 96 -1.94 -0.87 7.61
CA HIS A 96 -1.72 0.51 8.05
C HIS A 96 -1.44 1.50 6.90
N ILE A 97 -2.06 1.28 5.74
CA ILE A 97 -2.01 2.21 4.59
C ILE A 97 -3.28 3.07 4.53
N CYS A 98 -4.41 2.48 4.95
CA CYS A 98 -5.57 3.16 5.51
C CYS A 98 -5.63 2.83 7.02
#